data_AF-A0A9P5UJP2-F1
#
_entry.id   AF-A0A9P5UJP2-F1
#
_cell.length_a   1.000
_cell.length_b   1.000
_cell.length_c   1.000
_cell.angle_alpha   90.00
_cell.angle_beta   90.00
_cell.angle_gamma   90.00
#
_symmetry.space_group_name_H-M   'P 1'
#
loop_
_entity.id
_entity.type
_entity.pdbx_description
1 polymer ?
#
loop_
_entity_poly.entity_id
_entity_poly.type
_entity_poly.pdbx_seq_one_letter_code
_entity_poly.pdbx_strand_id
1 'polypeptide(L)'
;MDSKKKAGELIDPKKVFGRSPDQYILNVVKESCQEAFNLPSFDETLQTIKSHFFDRNYDAVFQNPVHLPVYSARYASSRALCYYHLFLEHPVLMKTLEGGPSTILCIGSGAGSELAGITAAMVHSTPAPKIKKKKTTTSKSAKEESTEASETQNGEEGYKQDGAQASKADQDTLGLEKLDVSSETTTKDAAAVAEETSSSTPATKLTKPKKPKVNKQQVTIVMQDYVDWSPILQPMETVVRSRMQLGPERLVCETEIGNVLDLSEGLLKRVAKADLITFMFVLNELFQDKKRTMLLVAKIVAAMPTGAHMLVVDSAGSFSNLKVGERTYMVYMLLDHLKDLEIVYQDDSTWYRCPPSVTYPLKLENMRHFVRIYKKL
;
A
#
# COMPACT_ATOMS: atom_id res chain seq x y z
N MET A 1 9.90 -35.38 -24.24
CA MET A 1 10.66 -35.28 -22.98
C MET A 1 10.01 -34.18 -22.15
N ASP A 2 9.11 -34.59 -21.25
CA ASP A 2 8.27 -33.71 -20.45
C ASP A 2 9.08 -32.97 -19.38
N SER A 3 9.25 -31.65 -19.55
CA SER A 3 9.65 -30.78 -18.45
C SER A 3 8.45 -30.50 -17.56
N LYS A 4 8.22 -31.36 -16.56
CA LYS A 4 7.39 -31.03 -15.39
C LYS A 4 7.99 -29.79 -14.72
N LYS A 5 7.47 -28.60 -15.03
CA LYS A 5 7.76 -27.37 -14.28
C LYS A 5 7.34 -27.62 -12.83
N LYS A 6 8.33 -27.71 -11.93
CA LYS A 6 8.08 -27.86 -10.49
C LYS A 6 7.26 -26.66 -10.01
N ALA A 7 6.14 -26.93 -9.35
CA ALA A 7 5.36 -25.90 -8.68
C ALA A 7 6.21 -25.27 -7.56
N GLY A 8 6.36 -23.94 -7.61
CA GLY A 8 6.78 -23.09 -6.49
C GLY A 8 8.15 -23.42 -5.90
N GLU A 9 9.22 -23.30 -6.69
CA GLU A 9 10.55 -23.20 -6.10
C GLU A 9 10.65 -21.86 -5.35
N LEU A 10 11.12 -21.92 -4.10
CA LEU A 10 11.34 -20.73 -3.28
C LEU A 10 12.34 -19.82 -3.99
N ILE A 11 11.90 -18.60 -4.31
CA ILE A 11 12.73 -17.59 -4.93
C ILE A 11 13.73 -17.12 -3.88
N ASP A 12 15.02 -17.38 -4.11
CA ASP A 12 16.09 -16.82 -3.27
C ASP A 12 16.26 -15.34 -3.62
N PRO A 13 16.00 -14.40 -2.69
CA PRO A 13 16.12 -12.97 -2.97
C PRO A 13 17.51 -12.59 -3.49
N LYS A 14 18.57 -13.28 -3.06
CA LYS A 14 19.94 -13.01 -3.54
C LYS A 14 20.11 -13.38 -5.00
N LYS A 15 19.38 -14.38 -5.51
CA LYS A 15 19.40 -14.75 -6.93
C LYS A 15 18.63 -13.76 -7.81
N VAL A 16 17.61 -13.11 -7.25
CA VAL A 16 16.84 -12.08 -7.96
C VAL A 16 17.57 -10.74 -7.92
N PHE A 17 17.81 -10.22 -6.73
CA PHE A 17 18.31 -8.85 -6.53
C PHE A 17 19.83 -8.73 -6.63
N GLY A 18 20.55 -9.85 -6.56
CA GLY A 18 22.01 -9.83 -6.48
C GLY A 18 22.47 -9.15 -5.19
N ARG A 19 23.24 -8.06 -5.34
CA ARG A 19 23.88 -7.35 -4.21
C ARG A 19 23.07 -6.17 -3.68
N SER A 20 22.13 -5.62 -4.45
CA SER A 20 21.39 -4.41 -4.06
C SER A 20 19.94 -4.50 -4.52
N PRO A 21 19.02 -4.89 -3.62
CA PRO A 21 17.58 -4.80 -3.86
C PRO A 21 17.14 -3.39 -4.27
N ASP A 22 17.69 -2.36 -3.63
CA ASP A 22 17.34 -0.96 -3.93
C ASP A 22 17.64 -0.59 -5.39
N GLN A 23 18.86 -0.84 -5.86
CA GLN A 23 19.20 -0.58 -7.25
C GLN A 23 18.34 -1.43 -8.20
N TYR A 24 17.99 -2.64 -7.79
CA TYR A 24 17.15 -3.53 -8.58
C TYR A 24 15.74 -2.97 -8.77
N ILE A 25 15.12 -2.47 -7.70
CA ILE A 25 13.80 -1.81 -7.73
C ILE A 25 13.86 -0.56 -8.62
N LEU A 26 14.91 0.25 -8.49
CA LEU A 26 15.08 1.42 -9.36
C LEU A 26 15.23 1.06 -10.83
N ASN A 27 15.89 -0.06 -11.14
CA ASN A 27 16.01 -0.55 -12.51
C ASN A 27 14.65 -1.03 -13.07
N VAL A 28 13.80 -1.63 -12.23
CA VAL A 28 12.42 -1.99 -12.61
C VAL A 28 11.64 -0.74 -13.02
N VAL A 29 11.63 0.29 -12.16
CA VAL A 29 10.91 1.55 -12.44
C VAL A 29 11.50 2.25 -13.67
N LYS A 30 12.84 2.29 -13.79
CA LYS A 30 13.51 2.90 -14.94
C LYS A 30 13.10 2.23 -16.25
N GLU A 31 13.13 0.90 -16.29
CA GLU A 31 12.78 0.13 -17.48
C GLU A 31 11.30 0.30 -17.84
N SER A 32 10.40 0.25 -16.86
CA SER A 32 8.97 0.47 -17.11
C SER A 32 8.64 1.87 -17.61
N CYS A 33 9.46 2.87 -17.26
CA CYS A 33 9.28 4.26 -17.67
C CYS A 33 10.22 4.68 -18.80
N GLN A 34 10.86 3.74 -19.50
CA GLN A 34 11.89 4.04 -20.50
C GLN A 34 11.36 4.90 -21.65
N GLU A 35 10.12 4.70 -22.06
CA GLU A 35 9.47 5.54 -23.08
C GLU A 35 9.31 6.99 -22.61
N ALA A 36 8.93 7.19 -21.34
CA ALA A 36 8.81 8.53 -20.75
C ALA A 36 10.16 9.26 -20.79
N PHE A 37 11.24 8.60 -20.36
CA PHE A 37 12.59 9.20 -20.38
C PHE A 37 13.08 9.59 -21.79
N ASN A 38 12.51 8.99 -22.83
CA ASN A 38 12.88 9.29 -24.22
C ASN A 38 12.01 10.39 -24.85
N LEU A 39 11.01 10.93 -24.12
CA LEU A 39 10.17 12.01 -24.62
C LEU A 39 10.99 13.29 -24.78
N PRO A 40 10.97 13.95 -25.96
CA PRO A 40 11.62 15.25 -26.13
C PRO A 40 11.07 16.34 -25.20
N SER A 41 9.79 16.23 -24.81
CA SER A 41 9.11 17.15 -23.91
C SER A 41 9.24 16.80 -22.42
N PHE A 42 10.09 15.82 -22.05
CA PHE A 42 10.14 15.30 -20.68
C PHE A 42 10.37 16.40 -19.64
N ASP A 43 11.40 17.23 -19.84
CA ASP A 43 11.76 18.26 -18.87
C ASP A 43 10.70 19.37 -18.78
N GLU A 44 10.15 19.81 -19.91
CA GLU A 44 9.06 20.79 -19.95
C GLU A 44 7.82 20.27 -19.22
N THR A 45 7.41 19.04 -19.52
CA THR A 45 6.28 18.37 -18.87
C THR A 45 6.52 18.23 -17.37
N LEU A 46 7.73 17.84 -16.96
CA LEU A 46 8.10 17.72 -15.56
C LEU A 46 8.04 19.06 -14.82
N GLN A 47 8.44 20.16 -15.46
CA GLN A 47 8.32 21.49 -14.86
C GLN A 47 6.85 21.90 -14.71
N THR A 48 6.02 21.65 -15.72
CA THR A 48 4.57 21.90 -15.65
C THR A 48 3.92 21.13 -14.49
N ILE A 49 4.26 19.85 -14.32
CA ILE A 49 3.78 19.03 -13.19
C ILE A 49 4.19 19.65 -11.85
N LYS A 50 5.45 20.11 -11.71
CA LYS A 50 5.91 20.75 -10.46
C LYS A 50 5.15 22.03 -10.16
N SER A 51 4.85 22.86 -11.17
CA SER A 51 4.05 24.06 -11.02
C SER A 51 2.64 23.73 -10.53
N HIS A 52 1.97 22.72 -11.10
CA HIS A 52 0.66 22.29 -10.62
C HIS A 52 0.68 21.79 -9.17
N PHE A 53 1.73 21.08 -8.74
CA PHE A 53 1.89 20.70 -7.33
C PHE A 53 2.08 21.91 -6.41
N PHE A 54 2.84 22.90 -6.85
CA PHE A 54 3.01 24.15 -6.11
C PHE A 54 1.67 24.86 -5.89
N ASP A 55 0.84 24.89 -6.93
CA ASP A 55 -0.51 25.48 -6.90
C ASP A 55 -1.57 24.57 -6.25
N ARG A 56 -1.21 23.35 -5.84
CA ARG A 56 -2.11 22.31 -5.32
C ARG A 56 -3.24 21.93 -6.28
N ASN A 57 -2.99 22.06 -7.58
CA ASN A 57 -3.92 21.69 -8.65
C ASN A 57 -3.66 20.24 -9.10
N TYR A 58 -4.08 19.28 -8.26
CA TYR A 58 -3.87 17.86 -8.53
C TYR A 58 -4.60 17.36 -9.79
N ASP A 59 -5.79 17.90 -10.06
CA ASP A 59 -6.56 17.56 -11.26
C ASP A 59 -5.79 17.90 -12.54
N ALA A 60 -5.13 19.06 -12.61
CA ALA A 60 -4.29 19.40 -13.76
C ALA A 60 -3.07 18.47 -13.92
N VAL A 61 -2.59 17.87 -12.83
CA VAL A 61 -1.53 16.85 -12.90
C VAL A 61 -2.08 15.56 -13.49
N PHE A 62 -3.18 15.03 -12.93
CA PHE A 62 -3.57 13.64 -13.19
C PHE A 62 -4.63 13.48 -14.29
N GLN A 63 -5.41 14.51 -14.62
CA GLN A 63 -6.39 14.42 -15.71
C GLN A 63 -5.75 14.63 -17.09
N ASN A 64 -4.49 15.05 -17.17
CA ASN A 64 -3.75 15.13 -18.43
C ASN A 64 -2.93 13.85 -18.65
N PRO A 65 -3.29 12.98 -19.63
CA PRO A 65 -2.59 11.72 -19.87
C PRO A 65 -1.10 11.89 -20.20
N VAL A 66 -0.71 13.03 -20.77
CA VAL A 66 0.70 13.33 -21.10
C VAL A 66 1.57 13.47 -19.85
N HIS A 67 0.98 13.88 -18.72
CA HIS A 67 1.71 14.03 -17.47
C HIS A 67 2.02 12.69 -16.80
N LEU A 68 1.17 11.67 -16.96
CA LEU A 68 1.22 10.42 -16.18
C LEU A 68 2.56 9.66 -16.33
N PRO A 69 3.10 9.45 -17.54
CA PRO A 69 4.38 8.76 -17.71
C PRO A 69 5.54 9.53 -17.07
N VAL A 70 5.55 10.86 -17.22
CA VAL A 70 6.58 11.74 -16.66
C VAL A 70 6.49 11.81 -15.14
N TYR A 71 5.26 11.86 -14.60
CA TYR A 71 5.00 11.79 -13.18
C TYR A 71 5.51 10.47 -12.58
N SER A 72 5.13 9.33 -13.16
CA SER A 72 5.58 8.01 -12.68
C SER A 72 7.11 7.90 -12.74
N ALA A 73 7.73 8.27 -13.86
CA ALA A 73 9.19 8.26 -14.02
C ALA A 73 9.92 9.07 -12.94
N ARG A 74 9.33 10.20 -12.54
CA ARG A 74 9.90 11.13 -11.54
C ARG A 74 9.70 10.68 -10.10
N TYR A 75 8.49 10.28 -9.75
CA TYR A 75 8.06 10.17 -8.34
C TYR A 75 7.90 8.72 -7.89
N ALA A 76 7.75 7.75 -8.80
CA ALA A 76 7.51 6.37 -8.40
C ALA A 76 8.74 5.69 -7.79
N SER A 77 9.95 6.08 -8.20
CA SER A 77 11.20 5.46 -7.78
C SER A 77 11.46 5.59 -6.27
N SER A 78 11.47 6.81 -5.74
CA SER A 78 11.70 7.05 -4.29
C SER A 78 10.59 6.44 -3.44
N ARG A 79 9.33 6.53 -3.89
CA ARG A 79 8.18 5.92 -3.20
C ARG A 79 8.24 4.40 -3.19
N ALA A 80 8.59 3.76 -4.31
CA ALA A 80 8.76 2.31 -4.38
C ALA A 80 9.80 1.80 -3.38
N LEU A 81 10.94 2.50 -3.26
CA LEU A 81 11.96 2.14 -2.26
C LEU A 81 11.46 2.33 -0.83
N CYS A 82 10.76 3.42 -0.54
CA CYS A 82 10.18 3.66 0.78
C CYS A 82 9.17 2.57 1.15
N TYR A 83 8.26 2.23 0.22
CA TYR A 83 7.23 1.21 0.47
C TYR A 83 7.84 -0.18 0.62
N TYR A 84 8.85 -0.51 -0.17
CA TYR A 84 9.62 -1.75 0.00
C TYR A 84 10.21 -1.87 1.42
N HIS A 85 10.90 -0.82 1.91
CA HIS A 85 11.47 -0.82 3.25
C HIS A 85 10.42 -0.87 4.35
N LEU A 86 9.32 -0.12 4.22
CA LEU A 86 8.19 -0.18 5.17
C LEU A 86 7.68 -1.60 5.33
N PHE A 87 7.51 -2.34 4.23
CA PHE A 87 7.09 -3.74 4.31
C PHE A 87 8.11 -4.59 5.05
N LEU A 88 9.41 -4.45 4.78
CA LEU A 88 10.47 -5.22 5.46
C LEU A 88 10.62 -4.90 6.94
N GLU A 89 10.44 -3.63 7.32
CA GLU A 89 10.65 -3.13 8.68
C GLU A 89 9.48 -3.44 9.61
N HIS A 90 8.28 -3.64 9.06
CA HIS A 90 7.07 -3.90 9.83
C HIS A 90 6.60 -5.35 9.67
N PRO A 91 6.79 -6.23 10.69
CA PRO A 91 6.41 -7.64 10.61
C PRO A 91 4.94 -7.87 10.28
N VAL A 92 4.05 -6.96 10.67
CA VAL A 92 2.62 -7.03 10.35
C VAL A 92 2.36 -6.91 8.85
N LEU A 93 3.13 -6.08 8.13
CA LEU A 93 3.03 -5.93 6.68
C LEU A 93 3.66 -7.13 5.96
N MET A 94 4.85 -7.59 6.39
CA MET A 94 5.45 -8.82 5.85
C MET A 94 4.53 -10.02 6.02
N LYS A 95 3.85 -10.16 7.15
CA LYS A 95 2.94 -11.27 7.41
C LYS A 95 1.79 -11.34 6.41
N THR A 96 1.31 -10.20 5.90
CA THR A 96 0.32 -10.15 4.81
C THR A 96 0.85 -10.80 3.53
N LEU A 97 2.16 -10.76 3.29
CA LEU A 97 2.81 -11.38 2.13
C LEU A 97 3.21 -12.85 2.35
N GLU A 98 3.22 -13.33 3.59
CA GLU A 98 3.62 -14.69 3.98
C GLU A 98 2.45 -15.62 4.35
N GLY A 99 1.36 -15.05 4.88
CA GLY A 99 0.36 -15.74 5.68
C GLY A 99 -0.66 -16.61 4.92
N GLY A 100 -0.69 -16.56 3.60
CA GLY A 100 -1.73 -17.22 2.81
C GLY A 100 -1.89 -16.57 1.43
N PRO A 101 -2.94 -16.95 0.68
CA PRO A 101 -3.51 -16.05 -0.29
C PRO A 101 -3.96 -14.78 0.44
N SER A 102 -3.55 -13.61 -0.02
CA SER A 102 -3.94 -12.34 0.58
C SER A 102 -4.34 -11.32 -0.47
N THR A 103 -5.20 -10.38 -0.09
CA THR A 103 -5.62 -9.27 -0.94
C THR A 103 -5.19 -7.94 -0.33
N ILE A 104 -4.45 -7.16 -1.11
CA ILE A 104 -4.03 -5.80 -0.76
C ILE A 104 -4.79 -4.83 -1.66
N LEU A 105 -5.64 -3.98 -1.08
CA LEU A 105 -6.34 -2.92 -1.78
C LEU A 105 -5.56 -1.61 -1.63
N CYS A 106 -5.04 -1.11 -2.75
CA CYS A 106 -4.18 0.07 -2.79
C CYS A 106 -4.95 1.27 -3.32
N ILE A 107 -5.27 2.24 -2.45
CA ILE A 107 -6.06 3.44 -2.78
C ILE A 107 -5.11 4.55 -3.27
N GLY A 108 -5.35 5.06 -4.48
CA GLY A 108 -4.49 6.08 -5.11
C GLY A 108 -3.17 5.52 -5.65
N SER A 109 -3.18 4.25 -6.06
CA SER A 109 -1.98 3.48 -6.40
C SER A 109 -1.49 3.69 -7.84
N GLY A 110 -2.08 4.62 -8.59
CA GLY A 110 -1.96 4.68 -10.05
C GLY A 110 -0.54 4.77 -10.60
N ALA A 111 0.37 5.44 -9.91
CA ALA A 111 1.73 5.68 -10.42
C ALA A 111 2.67 4.47 -10.38
N GLY A 112 2.25 3.35 -9.79
CA GLY A 112 2.99 2.08 -9.78
C GLY A 112 4.01 1.88 -8.65
N SER A 113 4.17 2.87 -7.75
CA SER A 113 5.10 2.75 -6.61
C SER A 113 4.78 1.58 -5.68
N GLU A 114 3.49 1.36 -5.40
CA GLU A 114 3.03 0.25 -4.56
C GLU A 114 3.25 -1.09 -5.25
N LEU A 115 2.93 -1.18 -6.54
CA LEU A 115 3.20 -2.38 -7.34
C LEU A 115 4.69 -2.74 -7.26
N ALA A 116 5.60 -1.81 -7.56
CA ALA A 116 7.03 -2.07 -7.54
C ALA A 116 7.57 -2.39 -6.12
N GLY A 117 7.15 -1.62 -5.10
CA GLY A 117 7.64 -1.79 -3.72
C GLY A 117 7.13 -3.07 -3.05
N ILE A 118 5.83 -3.34 -3.14
CA ILE A 118 5.20 -4.52 -2.53
C ILE A 118 5.71 -5.80 -3.20
N THR A 119 5.80 -5.82 -4.53
CA THR A 119 6.30 -7.02 -5.23
C THR A 119 7.78 -7.28 -4.95
N ALA A 120 8.59 -6.24 -4.72
CA ALA A 120 9.95 -6.43 -4.24
C ALA A 120 9.97 -7.06 -2.83
N ALA A 121 9.10 -6.61 -1.92
CA ALA A 121 8.97 -7.22 -0.60
C ALA A 121 8.47 -8.68 -0.68
N MET A 122 7.59 -9.01 -1.62
CA MET A 122 7.11 -10.39 -1.87
C MET A 122 8.23 -11.36 -2.26
N VAL A 123 9.33 -10.87 -2.85
CA VAL A 123 10.49 -11.73 -3.14
C VAL A 123 11.15 -12.19 -1.83
N HIS A 124 11.15 -11.35 -0.79
CA HIS A 124 11.65 -11.71 0.54
C HIS A 124 10.67 -12.56 1.35
N SER A 125 9.38 -12.56 1.00
CA SER A 125 8.38 -13.38 1.69
C SER A 125 8.59 -14.86 1.35
N THR A 126 9.45 -15.49 2.16
CA THR A 126 9.59 -16.93 2.23
C THR A 126 8.72 -17.43 3.39
N PRO A 127 7.95 -18.52 3.21
CA PRO A 127 7.17 -19.08 4.31
C PRO A 127 8.11 -19.40 5.47
N ALA A 128 7.82 -18.84 6.64
CA ALA A 128 8.49 -19.23 7.86
C ALA A 128 8.47 -20.77 7.96
N PRO A 129 9.63 -21.44 8.14
CA PRO A 129 9.64 -22.87 8.37
C PRO A 129 8.77 -23.14 9.58
N LYS A 130 7.77 -24.03 9.44
CA LYS A 130 6.94 -24.45 10.57
C LYS A 130 7.87 -24.91 11.68
N ILE A 131 8.00 -24.10 12.73
CA ILE A 131 8.70 -24.49 13.94
C ILE A 131 7.93 -25.70 14.47
N LYS A 132 8.46 -26.91 14.23
CA LYS A 132 8.02 -28.10 14.96
C LYS A 132 8.30 -27.76 16.42
N LYS A 133 7.25 -27.53 17.22
CA LYS A 133 7.37 -27.37 18.67
C LYS A 133 8.15 -28.56 19.20
N LYS A 134 9.45 -28.37 19.43
CA LYS A 134 10.26 -29.33 20.16
C LYS A 134 9.75 -29.23 21.60
N LYS A 135 9.19 -30.32 22.13
CA LYS A 135 8.97 -30.46 23.58
C LYS A 135 10.35 -30.36 24.21
N THR A 136 10.69 -29.21 24.77
CA THR A 136 11.91 -29.05 25.54
C THR A 136 11.54 -29.24 27.01
N THR A 137 11.95 -30.39 27.52
CA THR A 137 12.05 -30.72 28.93
C THR A 137 12.95 -29.69 29.62
N THR A 138 12.45 -29.17 30.74
CA THR A 138 13.11 -28.23 31.63
C THR A 138 14.41 -28.82 32.20
N SER A 139 15.52 -28.09 32.07
CA SER A 139 16.58 -28.13 33.06
C SER A 139 17.19 -26.74 33.23
N LYS A 140 17.23 -26.29 34.48
CA LYS A 140 17.81 -25.04 34.97
C LYS A 140 19.34 -25.12 34.92
N SER A 141 20.00 -24.02 34.54
CA SER A 141 21.04 -23.40 35.38
C SER A 141 21.37 -21.99 34.90
N ALA A 142 21.60 -21.15 35.90
CA ALA A 142 21.94 -19.74 35.82
C ALA A 142 23.45 -19.52 35.63
N LYS A 143 23.84 -18.39 35.04
CA LYS A 143 24.71 -17.39 35.69
C LYS A 143 24.88 -16.13 34.84
N GLU A 144 24.90 -15.02 35.56
CA GLU A 144 25.20 -13.65 35.15
C GLU A 144 26.64 -13.51 34.64
N GLU A 145 26.90 -12.54 33.75
CA GLU A 145 27.92 -11.50 34.00
C GLU A 145 27.76 -10.30 33.06
N SER A 146 27.93 -9.13 33.66
CA SER A 146 27.90 -7.77 33.15
C SER A 146 29.28 -7.28 32.71
N THR A 147 29.37 -6.42 31.70
CA THR A 147 30.41 -5.38 31.62
C THR A 147 29.95 -4.20 30.76
N GLU A 148 29.98 -3.01 31.38
CA GLU A 148 29.94 -1.67 30.78
C GLU A 148 31.28 -1.33 30.07
N ALA A 149 31.26 -0.41 29.10
CA ALA A 149 31.89 0.92 29.22
C ALA A 149 32.13 1.65 27.88
N SER A 150 31.85 2.97 27.91
CA SER A 150 32.40 4.12 27.16
C SER A 150 32.24 4.17 25.63
N GLU A 151 31.48 5.10 25.04
CA GLU A 151 31.66 6.57 24.95
C GLU A 151 32.99 7.05 24.35
N THR A 152 32.90 7.60 23.12
CA THR A 152 33.72 8.72 22.66
C THR A 152 32.89 9.63 21.74
N GLN A 153 32.80 10.89 22.13
CA GLN A 153 32.27 12.03 21.39
C GLN A 153 33.27 12.53 20.34
N ASN A 154 32.75 13.16 19.27
CA ASN A 154 33.26 14.29 18.46
C ASN A 154 32.53 14.23 17.10
N GLY A 155 32.04 15.27 16.46
CA GLY A 155 31.95 16.70 16.72
C GLY A 155 30.91 17.28 15.74
N GLU A 156 30.37 18.42 16.12
CA GLU A 156 29.29 19.17 15.47
C GLU A 156 29.72 19.79 14.15
N GLU A 157 28.81 19.88 13.17
CA GLU A 157 28.67 21.05 12.30
C GLU A 157 27.18 21.25 11.93
N GLY A 158 26.67 22.44 12.26
CA GLY A 158 25.24 22.73 12.37
C GLY A 158 24.55 23.17 11.08
N TYR A 159 23.24 22.96 11.04
CA TYR A 159 22.31 23.74 10.23
C TYR A 159 21.09 24.12 11.08
N LYS A 160 20.71 25.39 10.98
CA LYS A 160 19.73 26.12 11.80
C LYS A 160 18.36 25.44 11.82
N GLN A 161 17.81 25.36 13.03
CA GLN A 161 16.54 24.74 13.38
C GLN A 161 15.54 25.85 13.69
N ASP A 162 14.50 25.99 12.87
CA ASP A 162 13.33 26.82 13.23
C ASP A 162 12.47 26.03 14.22
N GLY A 163 12.45 26.50 15.46
CA GLY A 163 11.72 25.90 16.56
C GLY A 163 10.22 26.16 16.47
N ALA A 164 9.43 25.09 16.52
CA ALA A 164 8.06 25.15 17.03
C ALA A 164 8.03 24.34 18.33
N GLN A 165 7.84 25.04 19.44
CA GLN A 165 7.72 24.48 20.79
C GLN A 165 6.50 23.55 20.86
N ALA A 166 6.73 22.32 21.30
CA ALA A 166 5.68 21.41 21.74
C ALA A 166 5.14 21.89 23.10
N SER A 167 3.98 22.55 23.10
CA SER A 167 3.19 22.72 24.31
C SER A 167 2.36 21.47 24.54
N LYS A 168 2.51 20.84 25.72
CA LYS A 168 1.56 19.86 26.27
C LYS A 168 0.15 20.47 26.19
N ALA A 169 -0.73 19.86 25.42
CA ALA A 169 -2.14 20.23 25.35
C ALA A 169 -2.96 19.13 26.00
N ASP A 170 -3.83 19.59 26.89
CA ASP A 170 -4.68 18.84 27.79
C ASP A 170 -5.60 17.85 27.09
N GLN A 171 -5.94 16.79 27.85
CA GLN A 171 -7.02 15.87 27.54
C GLN A 171 -8.34 16.65 27.55
N ASP A 172 -8.81 17.06 26.38
CA ASP A 172 -10.16 17.56 26.21
C ASP A 172 -10.83 16.77 25.08
N THR A 173 -11.89 16.07 25.46
CA THR A 173 -12.67 15.15 24.63
C THR A 173 -13.15 15.82 23.35
N LEU A 174 -12.67 15.34 22.20
CA LEU A 174 -13.18 15.72 20.87
C LEU A 174 -14.65 15.29 20.79
N GLY A 175 -15.56 16.27 20.81
CA GLY A 175 -17.01 16.09 20.66
C GLY A 175 -17.40 15.56 19.28
N LEU A 176 -17.12 14.27 19.04
CA LEU A 176 -17.50 13.48 17.87
C LEU A 176 -18.83 12.72 18.07
N GLU A 177 -19.55 12.99 19.15
CA GLU A 177 -20.89 12.45 19.39
C GLU A 177 -21.93 13.23 18.56
N LYS A 178 -22.06 12.87 17.28
CA LYS A 178 -23.28 12.99 16.45
C LYS A 178 -22.98 12.61 14.99
N LEU A 179 -22.66 11.35 14.78
CA LEU A 179 -22.87 10.68 13.49
C LEU A 179 -23.55 9.34 13.80
N ASP A 180 -24.79 9.44 14.29
CA ASP A 180 -25.71 8.33 14.41
C ASP A 180 -26.38 8.13 13.05
N VAL A 181 -26.15 6.98 12.42
CA VAL A 181 -26.84 6.58 11.19
C VAL A 181 -27.51 5.26 11.49
N SER A 182 -28.73 5.37 12.01
CA SER A 182 -29.65 4.26 12.26
C SER A 182 -30.10 3.61 10.95
N SER A 183 -30.09 2.29 10.96
CA SER A 183 -30.64 1.40 9.93
C SER A 183 -32.16 1.49 9.87
N GLU A 184 -32.73 1.69 8.69
CA GLU A 184 -34.14 1.39 8.43
C GLU A 184 -34.27 0.14 7.54
N THR A 185 -35.14 -0.74 8.02
CA THR A 185 -35.52 -2.01 7.41
C THR A 185 -36.90 -1.79 6.79
N THR A 186 -37.11 -2.22 5.54
CA THR A 186 -38.47 -2.42 5.02
C THR A 186 -38.56 -3.77 4.30
N THR A 187 -39.59 -4.51 4.70
CA THR A 187 -39.97 -5.84 4.23
C THR A 187 -41.06 -5.78 3.16
N LYS A 188 -40.91 -6.65 2.16
CA LYS A 188 -41.90 -7.50 1.45
C LYS A 188 -43.10 -6.89 0.69
N ASP A 189 -43.21 -7.28 -0.59
CA ASP A 189 -44.24 -8.16 -1.21
C ASP A 189 -44.03 -8.12 -2.76
N ALA A 190 -44.47 -9.03 -3.66
CA ALA A 190 -44.74 -10.47 -3.73
C ALA A 190 -45.02 -10.80 -5.24
N ALA A 191 -44.84 -12.08 -5.64
CA ALA A 191 -45.37 -12.79 -6.84
C ALA A 191 -44.87 -12.36 -8.25
N ALA A 192 -44.10 -13.18 -9.00
CA ALA A 192 -44.37 -14.47 -9.68
C ALA A 192 -44.89 -14.31 -11.11
N VAL A 193 -44.15 -14.83 -12.12
CA VAL A 193 -44.54 -15.85 -13.13
C VAL A 193 -43.26 -16.31 -13.84
N ALA A 194 -43.02 -17.62 -13.88
CA ALA A 194 -41.97 -18.28 -14.66
C ALA A 194 -42.63 -19.17 -15.72
N GLU A 195 -42.15 -19.08 -16.95
CA GLU A 195 -42.47 -20.02 -18.04
C GLU A 195 -41.35 -21.06 -18.16
N GLU A 196 -41.75 -22.33 -18.07
CA GLU A 196 -40.92 -23.48 -18.40
C GLU A 196 -40.89 -23.71 -19.91
N THR A 197 -39.70 -23.89 -20.48
CA THR A 197 -39.54 -24.72 -21.68
C THR A 197 -38.39 -25.70 -21.48
N SER A 198 -38.73 -26.97 -21.60
CA SER A 198 -37.87 -28.12 -21.48
C SER A 198 -37.17 -28.40 -22.81
N SER A 199 -35.87 -28.69 -22.77
CA SER A 199 -35.26 -29.56 -23.77
C SER A 199 -34.12 -30.36 -23.16
N SER A 200 -34.20 -31.67 -23.34
CA SER A 200 -33.29 -32.69 -22.83
C SER A 200 -32.19 -32.97 -23.87
N THR A 201 -30.96 -33.18 -23.42
CA THR A 201 -29.86 -33.71 -24.26
C THR A 201 -28.91 -34.52 -23.35
N PRO A 202 -28.37 -35.67 -23.81
CA PRO A 202 -28.02 -36.77 -22.92
C PRO A 202 -26.68 -36.62 -22.19
N ALA A 203 -26.64 -37.25 -21.01
CA ALA A 203 -25.56 -37.20 -20.03
C ALA A 203 -24.21 -37.72 -20.57
N THR A 204 -23.26 -36.81 -20.71
CA THR A 204 -21.83 -37.16 -20.82
C THR A 204 -21.23 -37.16 -19.41
N LYS A 205 -20.54 -38.24 -19.04
CA LYS A 205 -19.96 -38.45 -17.70
C LYS A 205 -19.06 -37.26 -17.30
N LEU A 206 -19.49 -36.56 -16.25
CA LEU A 206 -18.76 -35.49 -15.57
C LEU A 206 -17.36 -35.96 -15.14
N THR A 207 -16.32 -35.29 -15.62
CA THR A 207 -15.13 -35.07 -14.81
C THR A 207 -15.38 -33.81 -14.00
N LYS A 208 -15.51 -33.95 -12.67
CA LYS A 208 -15.63 -32.81 -11.76
C LYS A 208 -14.42 -31.90 -11.99
N PRO A 209 -14.60 -30.58 -12.26
CA PRO A 209 -13.47 -29.68 -12.32
C PRO A 209 -12.76 -29.75 -10.96
N LYS A 210 -11.50 -30.17 -10.96
CA LYS A 210 -10.66 -30.09 -9.76
C LYS A 210 -10.67 -28.63 -9.35
N LYS A 211 -11.23 -28.30 -8.17
CA LYS A 211 -11.07 -26.97 -7.57
C LYS A 211 -9.60 -26.59 -7.72
N PRO A 212 -9.27 -25.42 -8.31
CA PRO A 212 -7.88 -25.03 -8.45
C PRO A 212 -7.24 -25.13 -7.08
N LYS A 213 -6.09 -25.81 -7.00
CA LYS A 213 -5.32 -25.85 -5.75
C LYS A 213 -4.95 -24.40 -5.44
N VAL A 214 -5.66 -23.79 -4.50
CA VAL A 214 -5.40 -22.42 -4.06
C VAL A 214 -3.94 -22.35 -3.63
N ASN A 215 -3.14 -21.58 -4.35
CA ASN A 215 -1.74 -21.43 -4.01
C ASN A 215 -1.68 -20.65 -2.69
N LYS A 216 -1.08 -21.25 -1.67
CA LYS A 216 -1.09 -20.73 -0.29
C LYS A 216 -0.27 -19.44 -0.12
N GLN A 217 0.23 -18.83 -1.18
CA GLN A 217 1.16 -17.69 -1.17
C GLN A 217 0.88 -16.69 -2.31
N GLN A 218 -0.33 -16.73 -2.88
CA GLN A 218 -0.73 -15.81 -3.94
C GLN A 218 -1.13 -14.48 -3.32
N VAL A 219 -0.46 -13.40 -3.69
CA VAL A 219 -0.89 -12.05 -3.30
C VAL A 219 -1.64 -11.43 -4.46
N THR A 220 -2.84 -10.93 -4.18
CA THR A 220 -3.61 -10.10 -5.09
C THR A 220 -3.40 -8.65 -4.71
N ILE A 221 -2.82 -7.86 -5.62
CA ILE A 221 -2.70 -6.41 -5.48
C ILE A 221 -3.78 -5.78 -6.35
N VAL A 222 -4.75 -5.12 -5.70
CA VAL A 222 -5.77 -4.32 -6.39
C VAL A 222 -5.32 -2.87 -6.35
N MET A 223 -5.02 -2.30 -7.51
CA MET A 223 -4.63 -0.91 -7.68
C MET A 223 -5.87 -0.10 -8.06
N GLN A 224 -6.34 0.72 -7.12
CA GLN A 224 -7.47 1.59 -7.32
C GLN A 224 -6.95 3.00 -7.61
N ASP A 225 -7.45 3.61 -8.69
CA ASP A 225 -7.29 5.05 -8.92
C ASP A 225 -8.52 5.64 -9.65
N TYR A 226 -8.71 6.96 -9.64
CA TYR A 226 -9.76 7.61 -10.42
C TYR A 226 -9.34 7.88 -11.87
N VAL A 227 -8.03 7.87 -12.13
CA VAL A 227 -7.44 8.03 -13.45
C VAL A 227 -7.08 6.68 -14.06
N ASP A 228 -7.14 6.57 -15.39
CA ASP A 228 -6.66 5.39 -16.10
C ASP A 228 -5.13 5.37 -16.17
N TRP A 229 -4.52 4.64 -15.23
CA TRP A 229 -3.07 4.41 -15.20
C TRP A 229 -2.63 3.16 -15.94
N SER A 230 -3.51 2.48 -16.70
CA SER A 230 -3.17 1.26 -17.45
C SER A 230 -1.92 1.42 -18.34
N PRO A 231 -1.70 2.56 -19.05
CA PRO A 231 -0.48 2.77 -19.82
C PRO A 231 0.82 2.74 -19.01
N ILE A 232 0.75 2.93 -17.69
CA ILE A 232 1.90 2.91 -16.77
C ILE A 232 1.99 1.58 -16.03
N LEU A 233 0.86 1.11 -15.51
CA LEU A 233 0.79 -0.09 -14.68
C LEU A 233 1.05 -1.36 -15.50
N GLN A 234 0.59 -1.45 -16.75
CA GLN A 234 0.80 -2.65 -17.57
C GLN A 234 2.27 -2.89 -17.94
N PRO A 235 3.04 -1.88 -18.43
CA PRO A 235 4.49 -2.05 -18.60
C PRO A 235 5.20 -2.37 -17.30
N MET A 236 4.83 -1.71 -16.19
CA MET A 236 5.45 -1.95 -14.89
C MET A 236 5.18 -3.36 -14.37
N GLU A 237 3.95 -3.86 -14.47
CA GLU A 237 3.61 -5.24 -14.13
C GLU A 237 4.44 -6.23 -14.97
N THR A 238 4.58 -5.98 -16.27
CA THR A 238 5.37 -6.82 -17.17
C THR A 238 6.83 -6.91 -16.72
N VAL A 239 7.45 -5.76 -16.42
CA VAL A 239 8.85 -5.69 -15.96
C VAL A 239 9.00 -6.34 -14.59
N VAL A 240 8.10 -6.06 -13.64
CA VAL A 240 8.09 -6.66 -12.30
C VAL A 240 8.02 -8.18 -12.39
N ARG A 241 7.06 -8.74 -13.13
CA ARG A 241 6.90 -10.18 -13.28
C ARG A 241 8.13 -10.84 -13.87
N SER A 242 8.69 -10.24 -14.91
CA SER A 242 9.89 -10.73 -15.59
C SER A 242 11.12 -10.70 -14.68
N ARG A 243 11.45 -9.53 -14.11
CA ARG A 243 12.65 -9.32 -13.29
C ARG A 243 12.56 -10.05 -11.96
N MET A 244 11.44 -9.91 -11.25
CA MET A 244 11.27 -10.51 -9.91
C MET A 244 10.83 -11.97 -9.94
N GLN A 245 10.66 -12.56 -11.13
CA GLN A 245 10.30 -13.97 -11.34
C GLN A 245 8.96 -14.34 -10.67
N LEU A 246 7.99 -13.41 -10.68
CA LEU A 246 6.68 -13.57 -10.06
C LEU A 246 5.62 -14.02 -11.08
N GLY A 247 5.37 -15.32 -11.11
CA GLY A 247 4.31 -15.90 -11.93
C GLY A 247 2.89 -15.62 -11.41
N PRO A 248 1.85 -15.91 -12.21
CA PRO A 248 0.45 -15.70 -11.83
C PRO A 248 0.03 -16.51 -10.59
N GLU A 249 0.75 -17.58 -10.27
CA GLU A 249 0.55 -18.34 -9.04
C GLU A 249 0.99 -17.58 -7.78
N ARG A 250 1.89 -16.59 -7.89
CA ARG A 250 2.38 -15.78 -6.76
C ARG A 250 1.80 -14.37 -6.73
N LEU A 251 1.57 -13.76 -7.88
CA LEU A 251 1.11 -12.38 -8.01
C LEU A 251 -0.09 -12.29 -8.95
N VAL A 252 -1.20 -11.76 -8.44
CA VAL A 252 -2.35 -11.31 -9.24
C VAL A 252 -2.41 -9.79 -9.13
N CYS A 253 -2.53 -9.12 -10.26
CA CYS A 253 -2.68 -7.67 -10.33
C CYS A 253 -4.05 -7.37 -10.90
N GLU A 254 -4.80 -6.50 -10.23
CA GLU A 254 -6.09 -6.02 -10.70
C GLU A 254 -6.07 -4.49 -10.67
N THR A 255 -6.69 -3.85 -11.65
CA THR A 255 -6.90 -2.40 -11.67
C THR A 255 -8.39 -2.10 -11.52
N GLU A 256 -8.71 -1.05 -10.79
CA GLU A 256 -10.07 -0.50 -10.74
C GLU A 256 -10.01 1.01 -10.93
N ILE A 257 -10.71 1.47 -11.97
CA ILE A 257 -10.83 2.89 -12.30
C ILE A 257 -12.14 3.41 -11.72
N GLY A 258 -12.07 4.40 -10.85
CA GLY A 258 -13.25 5.04 -10.26
C GLY A 258 -12.89 6.03 -9.16
N ASN A 259 -13.77 6.99 -8.88
CA ASN A 259 -13.54 7.90 -7.76
C ASN A 259 -13.95 7.20 -6.45
N VAL A 260 -12.99 6.99 -5.54
CA VAL A 260 -13.27 6.34 -4.25
C VAL A 260 -14.27 7.11 -3.39
N LEU A 261 -14.36 8.43 -3.55
CA LEU A 261 -15.33 9.26 -2.85
C LEU A 261 -16.77 9.00 -3.30
N ASP A 262 -16.99 8.29 -4.41
CA ASP A 262 -18.33 7.90 -4.89
C ASP A 262 -18.87 6.67 -4.14
N LEU A 263 -18.04 5.97 -3.36
CA LEU A 263 -18.45 4.87 -2.50
C LEU A 263 -19.20 3.75 -3.25
N SER A 264 -18.70 3.39 -4.43
CA SER A 264 -19.32 2.36 -5.27
C SER A 264 -19.47 1.04 -4.52
N GLU A 265 -20.50 0.26 -4.85
CA GLU A 265 -20.63 -1.10 -4.31
C GLU A 265 -19.42 -1.98 -4.63
N GLY A 266 -18.78 -1.74 -5.78
CA GLY A 266 -17.56 -2.43 -6.20
C GLY A 266 -16.44 -2.23 -5.19
N LEU A 267 -16.17 -0.97 -4.84
CA LEU A 267 -15.17 -0.59 -3.84
C LEU A 267 -15.43 -1.29 -2.51
N LEU A 268 -16.65 -1.20 -1.97
CA LEU A 268 -16.98 -1.80 -0.67
C LEU A 268 -16.89 -3.34 -0.70
N LYS A 269 -17.25 -3.98 -1.82
CA LYS A 269 -17.05 -5.43 -2.02
C LYS A 269 -15.58 -5.83 -2.03
N ARG A 270 -14.68 -4.95 -2.48
CA ARG A 270 -13.23 -5.16 -2.40
C ARG A 270 -12.67 -4.94 -1.01
N VAL A 271 -13.09 -3.88 -0.33
CA VAL A 271 -12.76 -3.60 1.06
C VAL A 271 -13.09 -4.80 1.95
N ALA A 272 -14.27 -5.38 1.78
CA ALA A 272 -14.72 -6.57 2.52
C ALA A 272 -13.92 -7.85 2.25
N LYS A 273 -13.01 -7.84 1.27
CA LYS A 273 -12.12 -8.96 0.93
C LYS A 273 -10.65 -8.67 1.20
N ALA A 274 -10.31 -7.43 1.55
CA ALA A 274 -8.92 -7.00 1.70
C ALA A 274 -8.37 -7.40 3.09
N ASP A 275 -7.18 -8.00 3.10
CA ASP A 275 -6.41 -8.27 4.31
C ASP A 275 -5.57 -7.04 4.73
N LEU A 276 -5.22 -6.21 3.74
CA LEU A 276 -4.55 -4.93 3.91
C LEU A 276 -5.15 -3.90 2.97
N ILE A 277 -5.44 -2.71 3.51
CA ILE A 277 -5.84 -1.54 2.73
C ILE A 277 -4.77 -0.47 2.92
N THR A 278 -4.28 0.11 1.83
CA THR A 278 -3.24 1.14 1.87
C THR A 278 -3.80 2.50 1.43
N PHE A 279 -3.37 3.55 2.14
CA PHE A 279 -3.49 4.95 1.74
C PHE A 279 -2.09 5.54 1.80
N MET A 280 -1.36 5.56 0.68
CA MET A 280 0.04 5.99 0.65
C MET A 280 0.25 7.21 -0.26
N PHE A 281 0.38 8.38 0.35
CA PHE A 281 0.49 9.70 -0.29
C PHE A 281 -0.73 10.06 -1.15
N VAL A 282 -1.92 9.81 -0.61
CA VAL A 282 -3.22 10.08 -1.26
C VAL A 282 -4.18 10.86 -0.35
N LEU A 283 -3.98 10.85 0.97
CA LEU A 283 -4.93 11.50 1.88
C LEU A 283 -4.93 13.01 1.71
N ASN A 284 -3.77 13.61 1.45
CA ASN A 284 -3.66 15.05 1.16
C ASN A 284 -4.53 15.49 -0.04
N GLU A 285 -4.75 14.62 -1.02
CA GLU A 285 -5.64 14.87 -2.16
C GLU A 285 -7.10 14.69 -1.76
N LEU A 286 -7.44 13.52 -1.17
CA LEU A 286 -8.82 13.20 -0.78
C LEU A 286 -9.41 14.25 0.17
N PHE A 287 -8.62 14.69 1.15
CA PHE A 287 -9.06 15.65 2.16
C PHE A 287 -9.27 17.08 1.63
N GLN A 288 -9.08 17.35 0.34
CA GLN A 288 -9.68 18.54 -0.29
C GLN A 288 -11.20 18.54 -0.12
N ASP A 289 -11.85 17.36 -0.15
CA ASP A 289 -13.22 17.17 0.33
C ASP A 289 -13.23 16.38 1.65
N LYS A 290 -13.03 17.11 2.75
CA LYS A 290 -13.01 16.55 4.11
C LYS A 290 -14.28 15.76 4.44
N LYS A 291 -15.46 16.23 4.01
CA LYS A 291 -16.74 15.60 4.39
C LYS A 291 -16.88 14.24 3.71
N ARG A 292 -16.66 14.18 2.40
CA ARG A 292 -16.71 12.92 1.64
C ARG A 292 -15.61 11.97 2.06
N THR A 293 -14.42 12.48 2.38
CA THR A 293 -13.30 11.63 2.83
C THR A 293 -13.56 11.01 4.20
N MET A 294 -14.11 11.76 5.16
CA MET A 294 -14.49 11.18 6.45
C MET A 294 -15.59 10.12 6.29
N LEU A 295 -16.55 10.33 5.38
CA LEU A 295 -17.54 9.32 5.03
C LEU A 295 -16.90 8.09 4.38
N LEU A 296 -15.94 8.28 3.48
CA LEU A 296 -15.16 7.21 2.85
C LEU A 296 -14.46 6.35 3.90
N VAL A 297 -13.68 6.98 4.78
CA VAL A 297 -12.96 6.29 5.86
C VAL A 297 -13.93 5.51 6.75
N ALA A 298 -15.03 6.14 7.19
CA ALA A 298 -16.03 5.47 8.03
C ALA A 298 -16.63 4.23 7.34
N LYS A 299 -16.98 4.34 6.03
CA LYS A 299 -17.52 3.21 5.26
C LYS A 299 -16.49 2.11 5.01
N ILE A 300 -15.23 2.47 4.78
CA ILE A 300 -14.14 1.50 4.65
C ILE A 300 -13.96 0.74 5.95
N VAL A 301 -13.80 1.44 7.08
CA VAL A 301 -13.60 0.82 8.40
C VAL A 301 -14.78 -0.08 8.77
N ALA A 302 -16.02 0.32 8.45
CA ALA A 302 -17.20 -0.52 8.69
C ALA A 302 -17.24 -1.79 7.81
N ALA A 303 -16.69 -1.73 6.60
CA ALA A 303 -16.68 -2.86 5.66
C ALA A 303 -15.43 -3.75 5.78
N MET A 304 -14.37 -3.29 6.46
CA MET A 304 -13.14 -4.06 6.67
C MET A 304 -13.41 -5.37 7.43
N PRO A 305 -12.78 -6.49 7.03
CA PRO A 305 -12.78 -7.70 7.84
C PRO A 305 -12.11 -7.47 9.20
N THR A 306 -12.66 -8.04 10.28
CA THR A 306 -11.98 -8.07 11.59
C THR A 306 -10.60 -8.70 11.47
N GLY A 307 -9.59 -8.04 12.01
CA GLY A 307 -8.19 -8.44 11.94
C GLY A 307 -7.45 -8.01 10.66
N ALA A 308 -8.14 -7.43 9.67
CA ALA A 308 -7.49 -6.79 8.53
C ALA A 308 -6.75 -5.51 8.97
N HIS A 309 -5.76 -5.09 8.18
CA HIS A 309 -4.95 -3.92 8.49
C HIS A 309 -5.23 -2.75 7.56
N MET A 310 -5.05 -1.54 8.07
CA MET A 310 -5.04 -0.32 7.26
C MET A 310 -3.69 0.38 7.46
N LEU A 311 -2.92 0.50 6.38
CA LEU A 311 -1.65 1.23 6.35
C LEU A 311 -1.90 2.63 5.80
N VAL A 312 -1.54 3.65 6.56
CA VAL A 312 -1.61 5.04 6.14
C VAL A 312 -0.21 5.63 6.21
N VAL A 313 0.26 6.14 5.08
CA VAL A 313 1.53 6.83 4.94
C VAL A 313 1.30 8.11 4.17
N ASP A 314 1.61 9.26 4.74
CA ASP A 314 1.48 10.52 4.02
C ASP A 314 2.49 11.56 4.54
N SER A 315 2.55 12.72 3.92
CA SER A 315 3.44 13.80 4.29
C SER A 315 3.32 14.15 5.77
N ALA A 316 4.43 14.17 6.50
CA ALA A 316 4.46 14.73 7.85
C ALA A 316 4.54 16.27 7.84
N GLY A 317 4.29 16.91 6.70
CA GLY A 317 4.30 18.36 6.52
C GLY A 317 2.89 18.95 6.47
N SER A 318 2.83 20.24 6.18
CA SER A 318 1.58 21.01 6.09
C SER A 318 0.60 20.54 5.01
N PHE A 319 1.00 19.59 4.16
CA PHE A 319 0.11 18.96 3.18
C PHE A 319 -0.96 18.08 3.83
N SER A 320 -0.69 17.57 5.04
CA SER A 320 -1.61 16.69 5.77
C SER A 320 -2.28 17.41 6.95
N ASN A 321 -2.21 18.75 6.97
CA ASN A 321 -2.93 19.60 7.92
C ASN A 321 -4.39 19.78 7.50
N LEU A 322 -5.29 19.64 8.45
CA LEU A 322 -6.72 19.89 8.31
C LEU A 322 -7.18 20.97 9.26
N LYS A 323 -7.98 21.92 8.77
CA LYS A 323 -8.67 22.88 9.62
C LYS A 323 -9.99 22.29 10.12
N VAL A 324 -10.18 22.29 11.43
CA VAL A 324 -11.42 21.90 12.11
C VAL A 324 -11.77 23.02 13.08
N GLY A 325 -12.79 23.81 12.71
CA GLY A 325 -13.03 25.11 13.34
C GLY A 325 -11.82 26.03 13.14
N GLU A 326 -11.32 26.60 14.24
CA GLU A 326 -10.14 27.48 14.24
C GLU A 326 -8.81 26.73 14.42
N ARG A 327 -8.86 25.44 14.77
CA ARG A 327 -7.67 24.64 15.06
C ARG A 327 -7.22 23.84 13.84
N THR A 328 -5.91 23.63 13.76
CA THR A 328 -5.27 22.81 12.72
C THR A 328 -4.80 21.50 13.32
N TYR A 329 -5.14 20.40 12.68
CA TYR A 329 -4.81 19.04 13.11
C TYR A 329 -4.11 18.29 11.99
N MET A 330 -3.24 17.36 12.34
CA MET A 330 -2.75 16.38 11.37
C MET A 330 -3.87 15.40 11.04
N VAL A 331 -4.00 15.01 9.77
CA VAL A 331 -5.04 14.09 9.30
C VAL A 331 -5.11 12.79 10.09
N TYR A 332 -3.97 12.23 10.48
CA TYR A 332 -3.91 10.99 11.25
C TYR A 332 -4.60 11.14 12.61
N MET A 333 -4.65 12.34 13.20
CA MET A 333 -5.31 12.55 14.48
C MET A 333 -6.82 12.26 14.38
N LEU A 334 -7.45 12.45 13.21
CA LEU A 334 -8.86 12.07 13.03
C LEU A 334 -9.02 10.55 12.97
N LEU A 335 -8.05 9.85 12.38
CA LEU A 335 -8.06 8.40 12.23
C LEU A 335 -7.77 7.69 13.55
N ASP A 336 -6.84 8.23 14.36
CA ASP A 336 -6.47 7.72 15.69
C ASP A 336 -7.67 7.66 16.67
N HIS A 337 -8.73 8.44 16.43
CA HIS A 337 -9.94 8.46 17.26
C HIS A 337 -11.05 7.48 16.81
N LEU A 338 -10.83 6.71 15.74
CA LEU A 338 -11.81 5.74 15.26
C LEU A 338 -11.82 4.50 16.16
N LYS A 339 -12.91 4.33 16.92
CA LYS A 339 -13.06 3.27 17.95
C LYS A 339 -12.97 1.84 17.41
N ASP A 340 -13.21 1.64 16.11
CA ASP A 340 -13.16 0.35 15.43
C ASP A 340 -11.76 -0.08 15.01
N LEU A 341 -10.76 0.77 15.23
CA LEU A 341 -9.37 0.56 14.84
C LEU A 341 -8.46 0.55 16.08
N GLU A 342 -7.61 -0.47 16.15
CA GLU A 342 -6.48 -0.57 17.07
C GLU A 342 -5.22 -0.03 16.37
N ILE A 343 -4.50 0.89 17.01
CA ILE A 343 -3.19 1.35 16.51
C ILE A 343 -2.15 0.26 16.79
N VAL A 344 -1.66 -0.38 15.73
CA VAL A 344 -0.58 -1.40 15.81
C VAL A 344 0.79 -0.74 15.78
N TYR A 345 0.94 0.32 14.99
CA TYR A 345 2.16 1.10 14.89
C TYR A 345 1.83 2.54 14.53
N GLN A 346 2.57 3.48 15.09
CA GLN A 346 2.48 4.89 14.76
C GLN A 346 3.85 5.56 14.81
N ASP A 347 4.09 6.44 13.85
CA ASP A 347 5.18 7.40 13.84
C ASP A 347 4.66 8.70 13.23
N ASP A 348 4.83 9.81 13.95
CA ASP A 348 4.28 11.12 13.55
C ASP A 348 5.16 11.82 12.51
N SER A 349 6.46 11.51 12.45
CA SER A 349 7.37 12.15 11.52
C SER A 349 8.70 11.40 11.40
N THR A 350 8.83 10.61 10.34
CA THR A 350 10.08 9.93 10.00
C THR A 350 10.58 10.33 8.61
N TRP A 351 11.91 10.39 8.48
CA TRP A 351 12.59 10.65 7.22
C TRP A 351 13.01 9.36 6.55
N TYR A 352 12.44 9.08 5.38
CA TYR A 352 13.02 8.13 4.44
C TYR A 352 14.13 8.82 3.63
N ARG A 353 15.35 8.27 3.73
CA ARG A 353 16.51 8.72 2.95
C ARG A 353 16.81 7.71 1.87
N CYS A 354 16.77 8.12 0.60
CA CYS A 354 17.17 7.24 -0.49
C CYS A 354 18.66 6.88 -0.31
N PRO A 355 19.05 5.60 -0.47
CA PRO A 355 20.44 5.19 -0.27
C PRO A 355 21.39 5.96 -1.21
N PRO A 356 22.52 6.49 -0.74
CA PRO A 356 23.40 7.32 -1.57
C PRO A 356 24.16 6.53 -2.65
N SER A 357 24.23 5.21 -2.51
CA SER A 357 24.97 4.32 -3.41
C SER A 357 24.20 3.91 -4.68
N VAL A 358 22.93 4.30 -4.80
CA VAL A 358 22.09 3.93 -5.94
C VAL A 358 22.09 5.02 -7.01
N THR A 359 21.85 4.60 -8.24
CA THR A 359 21.84 5.47 -9.42
C THR A 359 20.47 5.43 -10.08
N TYR A 360 19.94 6.61 -10.41
CA TYR A 360 18.69 6.78 -11.15
C TYR A 360 18.83 7.97 -12.11
N PRO A 361 18.13 8.00 -13.28
CA PRO A 361 18.25 9.11 -14.24
C PRO A 361 17.87 10.47 -13.68
N LEU A 362 17.05 10.50 -12.62
CA LEU A 362 16.61 11.72 -11.94
C LEU A 362 17.06 11.70 -10.49
N LYS A 363 17.15 12.90 -9.91
CA LYS A 363 17.39 13.05 -8.47
C LYS A 363 16.30 12.33 -7.67
N LEU A 364 16.71 11.37 -6.86
CA LEU A 364 15.82 10.71 -5.90
C LEU A 364 15.51 11.67 -4.75
N GLU A 365 14.23 11.72 -4.34
CA GLU A 365 13.79 12.61 -3.28
C GLU A 365 13.69 11.86 -1.96
N ASN A 366 14.24 12.49 -0.92
CA ASN A 366 13.99 12.06 0.45
C ASN A 366 12.59 12.49 0.86
N MET A 367 11.93 11.68 1.70
CA MET A 367 10.54 11.92 2.07
C MET A 367 10.39 11.99 3.58
N ARG A 368 9.76 13.06 4.08
CA ARG A 368 9.31 13.12 5.46
C ARG A 368 7.84 12.75 5.52
N HIS A 369 7.53 11.69 6.23
CA HIS A 369 6.18 11.10 6.26
C HIS A 369 5.83 10.66 7.67
N PHE A 370 4.52 10.59 7.95
CA PHE A 370 4.02 9.88 9.12
C PHE A 370 3.64 8.46 8.67
N VAL A 371 3.60 7.54 9.63
CA VAL A 371 3.14 6.17 9.42
C VAL A 371 2.08 5.85 10.47
N ARG A 372 1.00 5.21 10.02
CA ARG A 372 0.02 4.56 10.88
C ARG A 372 -0.30 3.19 10.32
N ILE A 373 -0.23 2.19 11.19
CA ILE A 373 -0.74 0.86 10.90
C ILE A 373 -1.84 0.60 11.90
N TYR A 374 -3.07 0.48 11.40
CA TYR A 374 -4.22 0.12 12.19
C TYR A 374 -4.60 -1.33 11.93
N LYS A 375 -5.27 -1.94 12.90
CA LYS A 375 -5.94 -3.23 12.78
C LYS A 375 -7.42 -3.06 13.09
N LYS A 376 -8.29 -3.62 12.24
CA LYS A 376 -9.73 -3.65 12.49
C LYS A 376 -10.04 -4.56 13.68
N LEU A 377 -10.75 -4.02 14.66
CA LEU A 377 -11.26 -4.75 15.84
C LEU A 377 -12.39 -5.71 15.51
#